data_AF-A0A9D0LAW9-F1
#
_entry.id   AF-A0A9D0LAW9-F1
#
_cell.length_a   1.000
_cell.length_b   1.000
_cell.length_c   1.000
_cell.angle_alpha   90.00
_cell.angle_beta   90.00
_cell.angle_gamma   90.00
#
_symmetry.space_group_name_H-M   'P 1'
#
loop_
_entity.id
_entity.type
_entity.pdbx_description
1 polymer ?
#
loop_
_entity_poly.entity_id
_entity_poly.type
_entity_poly.pdbx_seq_one_letter_code
_entity_poly.pdbx_strand_id
1 'polypeptide(L)'
;MEQSELLEVAHAVLEHRASFKGEFYSKLSELISAADRGRPNLKEVVIRSMGYNNENAEDVAKHIKEKYATDGYANYPKVYKELFAKELAEFQKEADDITVERVLELYSEAS
;
A
#
# COMPACT_ATOMS: atom_id res chain seq x y z
N MET A 1 -26.40 -11.85 -13.73
CA MET A 1 -25.16 -12.10 -12.98
C MET A 1 -25.40 -13.37 -12.20
N GLU A 2 -24.64 -14.40 -12.51
CA GLU A 2 -24.71 -15.70 -11.83
C GLU A 2 -24.29 -15.56 -10.36
N GLN A 3 -24.76 -16.45 -9.49
CA GLN A 3 -24.43 -16.39 -8.05
C GLN A 3 -22.92 -16.47 -7.80
N SER A 4 -22.18 -17.20 -8.64
CA SER A 4 -20.72 -17.30 -8.59
C SER A 4 -20.02 -15.97 -8.91
N GLU A 5 -20.54 -15.22 -9.88
CA GLU A 5 -19.99 -13.92 -10.26
C GLU A 5 -20.21 -12.88 -9.14
N LEU A 6 -21.40 -12.90 -8.52
CA LEU A 6 -21.70 -12.05 -7.36
C LEU A 6 -20.75 -12.31 -6.19
N LEU A 7 -20.45 -13.59 -5.93
CA LEU A 7 -19.54 -13.98 -4.86
C LEU A 7 -18.11 -13.51 -5.16
N GLU A 8 -17.64 -13.68 -6.40
CA GLU A 8 -16.30 -13.24 -6.80
C GLU A 8 -16.13 -11.71 -6.67
N VAL A 9 -17.12 -10.93 -7.10
CA VAL A 9 -17.11 -9.47 -6.94
C VAL A 9 -17.15 -9.07 -5.47
N ALA A 10 -17.98 -9.72 -4.64
CA ALA A 10 -18.06 -9.43 -3.21
C ALA A 10 -16.70 -9.67 -2.51
N HIS A 11 -16.01 -10.75 -2.87
CA HIS A 11 -14.65 -11.02 -2.39
C HIS A 11 -13.66 -9.96 -2.86
N ALA A 12 -13.65 -9.61 -4.15
CA ALA A 12 -12.75 -8.57 -4.66
C ALA A 12 -12.93 -7.21 -3.95
N VAL A 13 -14.18 -6.83 -3.64
CA VAL A 13 -14.53 -5.61 -2.88
C VAL A 13 -14.07 -5.69 -1.42
N LEU A 14 -14.15 -6.86 -0.79
CA LEU A 14 -13.67 -7.03 0.59
C LEU A 14 -12.14 -6.99 0.66
N GLU A 15 -11.47 -7.63 -0.29
CA GLU A 15 -10.06 -8.00 -0.24
C GLU A 15 -9.13 -6.89 -0.77
N HIS A 16 -9.61 -5.97 -1.61
CA HIS A 16 -8.77 -4.85 -2.07
C HIS A 16 -8.37 -3.89 -0.95
N ARG A 17 -9.17 -3.84 0.12
CA ARG A 17 -8.98 -2.93 1.26
C ARG A 17 -7.57 -3.02 1.83
N ALA A 18 -6.97 -1.88 2.13
CA ALA A 18 -5.62 -1.81 2.69
C ALA A 18 -5.45 -2.51 4.05
N SER A 19 -6.55 -2.78 4.77
CA SER A 19 -6.56 -3.49 6.06
C SER A 19 -6.81 -5.00 5.94
N PHE A 20 -6.98 -5.53 4.73
CA PHE A 20 -7.20 -6.96 4.52
C PHE A 20 -5.92 -7.77 4.80
N LYS A 21 -6.02 -8.77 5.68
CA LYS A 21 -4.89 -9.60 6.14
C LYS A 21 -5.03 -11.09 5.76
N GLY A 22 -6.05 -11.45 4.99
CA GLY A 22 -6.31 -12.83 4.57
C GLY A 22 -5.68 -13.18 3.22
N GLU A 23 -6.11 -14.31 2.67
CA GLU A 23 -5.75 -14.74 1.32
C GLU A 23 -6.73 -14.17 0.29
N PHE A 24 -6.25 -13.88 -0.92
CA PHE A 24 -7.10 -13.41 -2.00
C PHE A 24 -7.88 -14.59 -2.59
N TYR A 25 -9.20 -14.42 -2.70
CA TYR A 25 -10.12 -15.47 -3.14
C TYR A 25 -9.88 -15.90 -4.60
N SER A 26 -9.63 -14.94 -5.48
CA SER A 26 -9.39 -15.21 -6.89
C SER A 26 -8.36 -14.27 -7.52
N LYS A 27 -7.99 -14.57 -8.77
CA LYS A 27 -7.12 -13.70 -9.57
C LYS A 27 -7.75 -12.31 -9.78
N LEU A 28 -9.08 -12.22 -9.85
CA LEU A 28 -9.77 -10.94 -9.94
C LEU A 28 -9.53 -10.11 -8.67
N SER A 29 -9.67 -10.70 -7.49
CA SER A 29 -9.37 -10.01 -6.22
C SER A 29 -7.93 -9.49 -6.17
N GLU A 30 -6.97 -10.31 -6.60
CA GLU A 30 -5.56 -9.90 -6.69
C GLU A 30 -5.37 -8.71 -7.64
N LEU A 31 -6.00 -8.75 -8.82
CA LEU A 31 -5.92 -7.69 -9.84
C LEU A 31 -6.55 -6.39 -9.35
N ILE A 32 -7.73 -6.44 -8.74
CA ILE A 32 -8.40 -5.26 -8.19
C ILE A 32 -7.56 -4.66 -7.06
N SER A 33 -7.07 -5.49 -6.14
CA SER A 33 -6.18 -5.07 -5.05
C SER A 33 -4.88 -4.43 -5.57
N ALA A 34 -4.31 -4.96 -6.64
CA ALA A 34 -3.12 -4.42 -7.29
C ALA A 34 -3.40 -3.08 -8.01
N ALA A 35 -4.52 -3.00 -8.73
CA ALA A 35 -4.93 -1.81 -9.46
C ALA A 35 -5.24 -0.63 -8.52
N ASP A 36 -5.94 -0.90 -7.41
CA ASP A 36 -6.26 0.10 -6.38
C ASP A 36 -5.00 0.69 -5.70
N ARG A 37 -3.94 -0.13 -5.58
CA ARG A 37 -2.63 0.30 -5.02
C ARG A 37 -1.80 1.11 -5.99
N GLY A 38 -1.85 0.81 -7.28
CA GLY A 38 -0.96 1.40 -8.28
C GLY A 38 0.51 0.99 -8.09
N ARG A 39 1.42 1.63 -8.82
CA ARG A 39 2.87 1.37 -8.71
C ARG A 39 3.39 1.79 -7.32
N PRO A 40 4.30 1.04 -6.67
CA PRO A 40 4.91 1.47 -5.41
C PRO A 40 5.56 2.85 -5.56
N ASN A 41 5.15 3.81 -4.72
CA ASN A 41 5.68 5.18 -4.71
C ASN A 41 5.61 5.76 -3.30
N LEU A 42 6.76 5.85 -2.63
CA LEU A 42 6.82 6.31 -1.24
C LEU A 42 6.44 7.78 -1.09
N LYS A 43 6.81 8.62 -2.05
CA LYS A 43 6.49 10.05 -2.05
C LYS A 43 4.97 10.27 -2.05
N GLU A 44 4.24 9.58 -2.93
CA GLU A 44 2.78 9.67 -2.98
C GLU A 44 2.12 9.18 -1.69
N VAL A 45 2.67 8.12 -1.09
CA VAL A 45 2.21 7.61 0.22
C VAL A 45 2.44 8.64 1.33
N VAL A 46 3.61 9.28 1.36
CA VAL A 46 3.93 10.35 2.33
C VAL A 46 2.97 11.52 2.18
N ILE A 47 2.79 12.05 0.96
CA ILE A 47 1.91 13.20 0.70
C ILE A 47 0.49 12.93 1.18
N ARG A 48 -0.09 11.77 0.82
CA ARG A 48 -1.41 11.37 1.29
C ARG A 48 -1.47 11.22 2.80
N SER A 49 -0.45 10.61 3.40
CA SER A 49 -0.43 10.34 4.84
C SER A 49 -0.31 11.63 5.66
N MET A 50 0.47 12.60 5.19
CA MET A 50 0.56 13.95 5.78
C MET A 50 -0.81 14.63 5.78
N GLY A 51 -1.55 14.55 4.67
CA GLY A 51 -2.90 15.11 4.58
C GLY A 51 -3.90 14.49 5.57
N TYR A 52 -3.77 13.20 5.90
CA TYR A 52 -4.65 12.54 6.88
C TYR A 52 -4.23 12.75 8.34
N ASN A 53 -2.96 13.08 8.60
CA ASN A 53 -2.41 13.21 9.95
C ASN A 53 -2.15 14.67 10.35
N ASN A 54 -2.86 15.64 9.74
CA ASN A 54 -2.68 17.07 10.00
C ASN A 54 -1.21 17.51 9.93
N GLU A 55 -0.48 16.99 8.93
CA GLU A 55 0.95 17.28 8.71
C GLU A 55 1.88 16.83 9.86
N ASN A 56 1.45 15.90 10.72
CA ASN A 56 2.32 15.31 11.73
C ASN A 56 3.29 14.28 11.12
N ALA A 57 4.51 14.71 10.84
CA ALA A 57 5.55 13.88 10.23
C ALA A 57 6.00 12.70 11.13
N GLU A 58 5.93 12.82 12.45
CA GLU A 58 6.27 11.72 13.38
C GLU A 58 5.30 10.56 13.25
N ASP A 59 3.99 10.86 13.28
CA ASP A 59 2.93 9.86 13.10
C ASP A 59 2.99 9.23 11.70
N VAL A 60 3.33 10.01 10.68
CA VAL A 60 3.48 9.52 9.30
C VAL A 60 4.68 8.58 9.18
N ALA A 61 5.85 8.94 9.72
CA ALA A 61 7.03 8.07 9.69
C ALA A 61 6.74 6.73 10.39
N LYS A 62 6.09 6.79 11.56
CA LYS A 62 5.64 5.59 12.29
C LYS A 62 4.65 4.77 11.47
N HIS A 63 3.63 5.40 10.88
CA HIS A 63 2.63 4.72 10.06
C HIS A 63 3.25 4.02 8.85
N ILE A 64 4.19 4.68 8.17
CA ILE A 64 4.87 4.11 7.02
C ILE A 64 5.66 2.88 7.45
N LYS A 65 6.43 2.98 8.53
CA LYS A 65 7.21 1.85 9.04
C LYS A 65 6.33 0.67 9.46
N GLU A 66 5.31 0.90 10.28
CA GLU A 66 4.41 -0.18 10.74
C GLU A 66 3.68 -0.89 9.59
N LYS A 67 3.34 -0.16 8.53
CA LYS A 67 2.51 -0.68 7.43
C LYS A 67 3.33 -1.23 6.27
N TYR A 68 4.34 -0.49 5.82
CA TYR A 68 4.97 -0.67 4.52
C TYR A 68 6.43 -1.15 4.60
N ALA A 69 7.04 -1.19 5.78
CA ALA A 69 8.34 -1.82 5.99
C ALA A 69 8.34 -3.28 5.51
N THR A 70 9.53 -3.86 5.40
CA THR A 70 9.71 -5.27 5.03
C THR A 70 8.97 -6.21 6.00
N ASP A 71 8.91 -5.85 7.29
CA ASP A 71 8.15 -6.56 8.35
C ASP A 71 6.77 -5.93 8.63
N GLY A 72 6.35 -4.95 7.83
CA GLY A 72 5.09 -4.25 7.94
C GLY A 72 3.88 -5.13 7.58
N TYR A 73 2.68 -4.70 8.00
CA TYR A 73 1.47 -5.51 7.83
C TYR A 73 0.77 -5.36 6.47
N ALA A 74 1.30 -4.58 5.52
CA ALA A 74 0.71 -4.43 4.19
C ALA A 74 0.70 -5.77 3.44
N ASN A 75 -0.51 -6.21 3.08
CA ASN A 75 -0.70 -7.44 2.31
C ASN A 75 -0.68 -7.13 0.80
N TYR A 76 0.34 -7.65 0.12
CA TYR A 76 0.51 -7.50 -1.33
C TYR A 76 0.12 -8.81 -2.05
N PRO A 77 -0.83 -8.79 -2.99
CA PRO A 77 -1.21 -9.99 -3.75
C PRO A 77 -0.04 -10.49 -4.60
N LYS A 78 -0.09 -11.77 -4.98
CA LYS A 78 0.97 -12.42 -5.77
C LYS A 78 1.22 -11.69 -7.08
N VAL A 79 0.16 -11.31 -7.81
CA VAL A 79 0.26 -10.47 -9.03
C VAL A 79 1.10 -9.22 -8.81
N TYR A 80 0.88 -8.53 -7.68
CA TYR A 80 1.56 -7.27 -7.40
C TYR A 80 3.06 -7.49 -7.15
N LYS A 81 3.38 -8.52 -6.38
CA LYS A 81 4.77 -8.93 -6.11
C LYS A 81 5.49 -9.37 -7.39
N GLU A 82 4.79 -10.00 -8.32
CA GLU A 82 5.37 -10.40 -9.62
C GLU A 82 5.57 -9.19 -10.54
N LEU A 83 4.57 -8.30 -10.65
CA LEU A 83 4.59 -7.16 -11.58
C LEU A 83 5.55 -6.04 -11.13
N PHE A 84 5.60 -5.75 -9.84
CA PHE A 84 6.37 -4.66 -9.25
C PHE A 84 7.46 -5.16 -8.31
N ALA A 85 8.01 -6.36 -8.53
CA ALA A 85 8.98 -6.98 -7.62
C ALA A 85 10.13 -6.03 -7.25
N LYS A 86 10.69 -5.36 -8.26
CA LYS A 86 11.82 -4.46 -8.10
C LYS A 86 11.42 -3.18 -7.37
N GLU A 87 10.37 -2.51 -7.84
CA GLU A 87 9.88 -1.27 -7.25
C GLU A 87 9.39 -1.47 -5.81
N LEU A 88 8.76 -2.62 -5.53
CA LEU A 88 8.30 -2.95 -4.19
C LEU A 88 9.50 -3.15 -3.26
N ALA A 89 10.56 -3.83 -3.70
CA ALA A 89 11.76 -3.99 -2.90
C ALA A 89 12.47 -2.65 -2.62
N GLU A 90 12.55 -1.77 -3.62
CA GLU A 90 13.09 -0.41 -3.46
C GLU A 90 12.23 0.42 -2.49
N PHE A 91 10.91 0.39 -2.67
CA PHE A 91 9.94 1.06 -1.80
C PHE A 91 10.01 0.57 -0.34
N GLN A 92 10.06 -0.74 -0.11
CA GLN A 92 10.11 -1.31 1.24
C GLN A 92 11.44 -0.98 1.92
N LYS A 93 12.55 -0.97 1.18
CA LYS A 93 13.84 -0.52 1.70
C LYS A 93 13.80 0.93 2.15
N GLU A 94 13.22 1.82 1.35
CA GLU A 94 13.04 3.22 1.77
C GLU A 94 12.08 3.35 2.96
N ALA A 95 11.05 2.51 3.04
CA ALA A 95 10.13 2.47 4.18
C ALA A 95 10.77 1.95 5.47
N ASP A 96 11.70 1.00 5.39
CA ASP A 96 12.47 0.46 6.54
C ASP A 96 13.31 1.57 7.20
N ASP A 97 13.94 2.39 6.36
CA ASP A 97 14.86 3.48 6.72
C ASP A 97 14.16 4.84 6.89
N ILE A 98 12.82 4.88 6.85
CA ILE A 98 12.07 6.15 6.91
C ILE A 98 12.33 6.90 8.23
N THR A 99 12.61 8.20 8.12
CA THR A 99 12.76 9.12 9.25
C THR A 99 11.81 10.31 9.12
N VAL A 100 11.66 11.09 10.20
CA VAL A 100 10.88 12.33 10.20
C VAL A 100 11.43 13.32 9.16
N GLU A 101 12.76 13.45 9.09
CA GLU A 101 13.43 14.33 8.13
C GLU A 101 13.12 13.91 6.69
N ARG A 102 13.16 12.60 6.41
CA ARG A 102 12.85 12.08 5.08
C ARG A 102 11.38 12.29 4.70
N VAL A 103 10.46 12.16 5.65
CA VAL A 103 9.04 12.49 5.44
C VAL A 103 8.87 13.96 5.05
N LEU A 104 9.52 14.88 5.78
CA LEU A 104 9.44 16.31 5.51
C LEU A 104 10.05 16.67 4.15
N GLU A 105 11.18 16.07 3.79
CA GLU A 105 11.83 16.25 2.48
C GLU A 105 10.86 15.86 1.36
N LEU A 106 10.33 14.63 1.39
CA LEU A 106 9.41 14.11 0.38
C LEU A 106 8.12 14.93 0.24
N TYR A 107 7.62 15.48 1.35
CA TYR A 107 6.43 16.34 1.36
C TYR A 107 6.73 17.74 0.78
N SER A 108 7.88 18.32 1.12
CA SER A 108 8.28 19.66 0.65
C SER A 108 8.51 19.73 -0.86
N GLU A 109 9.01 18.66 -1.48
CA GLU A 109 9.20 18.59 -2.94
C GLU A 109 7.88 18.57 -3.76
N ALA A 110 6.73 18.49 -3.09
CA ALA A 110 5.41 18.49 -3.71
C ALA A 110 4.63 19.80 -3.45
N SER A 111 5.17 20.66 -2.59
CA SER A 111 4.61 21.95 -2.15
C SER A 111 5.17 23.09 -2.99
#